data_AF-A0A510XVB0-F1
#
_entry.id   AF-A0A510XVB0-F1
#
_cell.length_a   1.000
_cell.length_b   1.000
_cell.length_c   1.000
_cell.angle_alpha   90.00
_cell.angle_beta   90.00
_cell.angle_gamma   90.00
#
_symmetry.space_group_name_H-M   'P 1'
#
loop_
_entity.id
_entity.type
_entity.pdbx_description
1 polymer ?
#
loop_
_entity_poly.entity_id
_entity_poly.type
_entity_poly.pdbx_seq_one_letter_code
_entity_poly.pdbx_strand_id
1 'polypeptide(L)'
;MFDNIDFKSAVSNSRGAASGSPVSITHNKGEKKEEQTYKISKEAMDKCNFGYRDKVDIQFSPDFKVCRIIKTSAGLTLSQQTANNPHSSAVTRMLYKENIHPDLLKMAFDESGVETNKAMFENGDIDYKDGVLTFALKLVKK
;
A
#
# COMPACT_ATOMS: atom_id res chain seq x y z
N MET A 1 -6.73 -13.24 -11.39
CA MET A 1 -6.10 -13.67 -12.67
C MET A 1 -5.07 -12.62 -13.10
N PHE A 2 -3.87 -12.59 -12.50
CA PHE A 2 -2.85 -11.56 -12.81
C PHE A 2 -1.43 -12.09 -12.58
N ASP A 3 -0.94 -12.94 -13.47
CA ASP A 3 0.41 -13.53 -13.38
C ASP A 3 1.30 -13.25 -14.62
N ASN A 4 0.88 -12.30 -15.48
CA ASN A 4 1.65 -11.75 -16.61
C ASN A 4 2.04 -10.28 -16.38
N ILE A 5 2.38 -9.91 -15.14
CA ILE A 5 2.77 -8.55 -14.75
C ILE A 5 4.14 -8.65 -14.07
N ASP A 6 5.14 -7.94 -14.58
CA ASP A 6 6.43 -7.77 -13.91
C ASP A 6 6.25 -6.95 -12.63
N PHE A 7 7.08 -7.19 -11.62
CA PHE A 7 6.97 -6.49 -10.33
C PHE A 7 8.33 -6.04 -9.79
N LYS A 8 8.41 -4.80 -9.29
CA LYS A 8 9.63 -4.22 -8.70
C LYS A 8 9.50 -4.08 -7.17
N SER A 9 10.45 -4.66 -6.43
CA SER A 9 10.52 -4.71 -4.96
C SER A 9 10.85 -3.36 -4.30
N ALA A 10 10.34 -3.09 -3.09
CA ALA A 10 10.51 -1.82 -2.38
C ALA A 10 10.54 -1.95 -0.83
N VAL A 11 11.59 -1.44 -0.18
CA VAL A 11 11.85 -1.62 1.26
C VAL A 11 12.16 -0.29 2.00
N SER A 12 11.30 0.15 2.94
CA SER A 12 11.60 1.17 3.99
C SER A 12 10.49 1.28 5.08
N ASN A 13 10.63 2.17 6.07
CA ASN A 13 9.78 2.28 7.28
C ASN A 13 9.21 3.73 7.48
N SER A 14 7.92 3.91 7.89
CA SER A 14 7.21 5.16 8.40
C SER A 14 6.13 5.78 7.46
N ARG A 15 5.06 6.59 7.79
CA ARG A 15 4.35 7.22 8.97
C ARG A 15 2.89 6.85 9.41
N GLY A 16 1.82 6.81 8.59
CA GLY A 16 0.47 6.27 8.98
C GLY A 16 -0.85 7.00 8.53
N ALA A 17 -1.95 6.27 8.22
CA ALA A 17 -3.34 6.77 7.95
C ALA A 17 -4.46 5.66 7.92
N ALA A 18 -5.74 6.04 7.67
CA ALA A 18 -6.98 5.21 7.58
C ALA A 18 -7.82 5.61 6.32
N SER A 19 -8.93 4.96 5.89
CA SER A 19 -9.95 4.11 6.55
C SER A 19 -10.68 3.19 5.53
N GLY A 20 -11.71 2.43 5.96
CA GLY A 20 -12.72 1.82 5.08
C GLY A 20 -12.30 0.54 4.35
N SER A 21 -11.63 0.69 3.22
CA SER A 21 -11.46 -0.36 2.21
C SER A 21 -10.57 -1.54 2.63
N PRO A 22 -10.71 -2.72 1.97
CA PRO A 22 -9.86 -3.91 2.18
C PRO A 22 -8.35 -3.60 2.15
N VAL A 23 -7.92 -2.73 1.24
CA VAL A 23 -6.59 -2.11 1.29
C VAL A 23 -6.65 -0.67 0.79
N SER A 24 -5.87 0.21 1.43
CA SER A 24 -5.70 1.59 0.97
C SER A 24 -4.26 2.07 1.10
N ILE A 25 -3.83 2.88 0.13
CA ILE A 25 -2.55 3.58 0.12
C ILE A 25 -2.81 5.07 0.34
N THR A 26 -2.07 5.71 1.24
CA THR A 26 -2.00 7.16 1.39
C THR A 26 -0.60 7.63 1.05
N HIS A 27 -0.43 8.41 -0.01
CA HIS A 27 0.82 9.12 -0.31
C HIS A 27 0.71 10.54 0.27
N ASN A 28 1.71 10.99 1.03
CA ASN A 28 1.68 12.26 1.74
C ASN A 28 3.04 12.97 1.63
N LYS A 29 3.02 14.24 1.22
CA LYS A 29 4.17 15.12 1.07
C LYS A 29 4.27 16.05 2.27
N GLY A 30 5.22 15.75 3.16
CA GLY A 30 5.58 16.62 4.29
C GLY A 30 6.87 17.39 4.02
N GLU A 31 7.03 18.54 4.68
CA GLU A 31 8.14 19.50 4.52
C GLU A 31 9.55 18.90 4.50
N LYS A 32 9.75 17.72 5.10
CA LYS A 32 11.06 17.07 5.30
C LYS A 32 11.12 15.62 4.83
N LYS A 33 9.99 15.06 4.35
CA LYS A 33 9.89 13.68 3.85
C LYS A 33 8.54 13.43 3.18
N GLU A 34 8.56 12.59 2.16
CA GLU A 34 7.39 12.08 1.48
C GLU A 34 7.20 10.60 1.88
N GLU A 35 5.97 10.17 2.18
CA GLU A 35 5.68 8.85 2.76
C GLU A 35 4.43 8.20 2.14
N GLN A 36 4.52 6.90 1.84
CA GLN A 36 3.41 6.06 1.42
C GLN A 36 3.03 5.10 2.54
N THR A 37 1.80 5.18 3.03
CA THR A 37 1.25 4.25 4.02
C THR A 37 0.25 3.32 3.39
N TYR A 38 0.40 2.03 3.68
CA TYR A 38 -0.46 0.94 3.28
C TYR A 38 -1.22 0.49 4.53
N LYS A 39 -2.55 0.50 4.44
CA LYS A 39 -3.44 -0.07 5.44
C LYS A 39 -4.11 -1.29 4.83
N ILE A 40 -4.06 -2.42 5.52
CA ILE A 40 -4.70 -3.68 5.13
C ILE A 40 -5.76 -4.00 6.18
N SER A 41 -7.02 -4.21 5.76
CA SER A 41 -8.11 -4.57 6.68
C SER A 41 -7.87 -5.94 7.33
N LYS A 42 -8.49 -6.21 8.48
CA LYS A 42 -8.40 -7.53 9.13
C LYS A 42 -8.92 -8.65 8.22
N GLU A 43 -9.98 -8.38 7.48
CA GLU A 43 -10.55 -9.30 6.48
C GLU A 43 -9.55 -9.61 5.34
N ALA A 44 -8.84 -8.60 4.83
CA ALA A 44 -7.83 -8.77 3.79
C ALA A 44 -6.57 -9.48 4.32
N MET A 45 -6.23 -9.28 5.60
CA MET A 45 -5.19 -10.07 6.27
C MET A 45 -5.57 -11.54 6.35
N ASP A 46 -6.80 -11.85 6.78
CA ASP A 46 -7.28 -13.21 6.98
C ASP A 46 -7.37 -13.96 5.63
N LYS A 47 -7.82 -13.29 4.57
CA LYS A 47 -7.85 -13.83 3.20
C LYS A 47 -6.47 -14.10 2.59
N CYS A 48 -5.41 -13.45 3.09
CA CYS A 48 -4.02 -13.61 2.61
C CYS A 48 -3.09 -14.27 3.63
N ASN A 49 -3.60 -14.83 4.73
CA ASN A 49 -2.79 -15.46 5.79
C ASN A 49 -1.67 -14.55 6.35
N PHE A 50 -1.98 -13.24 6.46
CA PHE A 50 -1.09 -12.24 7.05
C PHE A 50 -1.30 -12.15 8.56
N GLY A 51 -0.25 -12.38 9.33
CA GLY A 51 -0.18 -12.10 10.76
C GLY A 51 0.37 -10.70 11.05
N TYR A 52 0.06 -10.18 12.24
CA TYR A 52 0.83 -9.05 12.78
C TYR A 52 2.28 -9.49 13.02
N ARG A 53 3.23 -8.59 12.76
CA ARG A 53 4.69 -8.79 12.76
C ARG A 53 5.27 -9.57 11.58
N ASP A 54 4.45 -10.09 10.67
CA ASP A 54 4.94 -10.62 9.38
C ASP A 54 5.75 -9.55 8.63
N LYS A 55 6.72 -10.01 7.84
CA LYS A 55 7.45 -9.18 6.89
C LYS A 55 6.76 -9.25 5.54
N VAL A 56 6.54 -8.09 4.91
CA VAL A 56 6.02 -8.00 3.55
C VAL A 56 6.93 -7.16 2.66
N ASP A 57 7.10 -7.58 1.41
CA ASP A 57 7.59 -6.73 0.33
C ASP A 57 6.40 -6.02 -0.34
N ILE A 58 6.64 -4.83 -0.87
CA ILE A 58 5.66 -4.06 -1.64
C ILE A 58 6.18 -3.93 -3.05
N GLN A 59 5.38 -4.31 -4.03
CA GLN A 59 5.78 -4.35 -5.42
C GLN A 59 4.75 -3.68 -6.32
N PHE A 60 5.22 -3.04 -7.38
CA PHE A 60 4.37 -2.39 -8.39
C PHE A 60 4.64 -2.91 -9.79
N SER A 61 3.58 -2.88 -10.63
CA SER A 61 3.67 -3.07 -12.06
C SER A 61 4.53 -1.99 -12.75
N PRO A 62 5.09 -2.21 -13.95
CA PRO A 62 5.90 -1.21 -14.66
C PRO A 62 5.12 0.05 -15.06
N ASP A 63 3.80 -0.07 -15.22
CA ASP A 63 2.87 1.04 -15.48
C ASP A 63 2.25 1.64 -14.20
N PHE A 64 2.68 1.12 -13.03
CA PHE A 64 2.25 1.50 -11.69
C PHE A 64 0.75 1.39 -11.38
N LYS A 65 -0.08 0.78 -12.23
CA LYS A 65 -1.52 0.61 -12.00
C LYS A 65 -1.89 -0.53 -11.03
N VAL A 66 -0.97 -1.46 -10.76
CA VAL A 66 -1.21 -2.61 -9.87
C VAL A 66 -0.16 -2.63 -8.77
N CYS A 67 -0.62 -2.79 -7.53
CA CYS A 67 0.20 -3.01 -6.35
C CYS A 67 0.04 -4.45 -5.86
N ARG A 68 1.14 -5.05 -5.40
CA ARG A 68 1.21 -6.39 -4.82
C ARG A 68 1.98 -6.35 -3.50
N ILE A 69 1.42 -6.93 -2.45
CA ILE A 69 2.03 -7.06 -1.13
C ILE A 69 2.30 -8.56 -0.90
N ILE A 70 3.57 -8.94 -0.67
CA ILE A 70 4.03 -10.34 -0.63
C ILE A 70 4.67 -10.64 0.72
N LYS A 71 4.23 -11.68 1.42
CA LYS A 71 4.86 -12.20 2.65
C LYS A 71 6.25 -12.76 2.34
N THR A 72 7.25 -12.31 3.09
CA THR A 72 8.68 -12.55 2.86
C THR A 72 9.40 -12.84 4.19
N SER A 73 10.66 -13.27 4.13
CA SER A 73 11.54 -13.37 5.31
C SER A 73 12.17 -12.03 5.70
N ALA A 74 12.38 -11.13 4.72
CA ALA A 74 13.00 -9.82 4.91
C ALA A 74 12.19 -8.74 4.17
N GLY A 75 11.70 -7.74 4.90
CA GLY A 75 10.78 -6.73 4.38
C GLY A 75 10.14 -5.88 5.48
N LEU A 76 9.04 -5.22 5.15
CA LEU A 76 8.34 -4.26 6.00
C LEU A 76 7.48 -4.97 7.06
N THR A 77 7.41 -4.43 8.28
CA THR A 77 6.71 -5.14 9.37
C THR A 77 5.23 -4.74 9.46
N LEU A 78 4.31 -5.68 9.20
CA LEU A 78 2.87 -5.48 9.38
C LEU A 78 2.55 -5.20 10.85
N SER A 79 2.28 -3.94 11.18
CA SER A 79 2.03 -3.49 12.55
C SER A 79 0.53 -3.27 12.78
N GLN A 80 0.03 -3.44 14.00
CA GLN A 80 -1.36 -3.04 14.32
C GLN A 80 -1.53 -1.52 14.17
N GLN A 81 -2.62 -1.06 13.56
CA GLN A 81 -2.96 0.38 13.53
C GLN A 81 -3.32 0.87 14.94
N THR A 82 -4.05 0.05 15.69
CA THR A 82 -4.48 0.28 17.08
C THR A 82 -3.92 -0.85 17.93
N ALA A 83 -2.96 -0.52 18.81
CA ALA A 83 -2.32 -1.51 19.67
C ALA A 83 -3.36 -2.27 20.52
N ASN A 84 -3.10 -3.57 20.71
CA ASN A 84 -3.90 -4.49 21.52
C ASN A 84 -5.33 -4.77 21.00
N ASN A 85 -5.73 -4.23 19.84
CA ASN A 85 -7.00 -4.59 19.19
C ASN A 85 -6.78 -5.72 18.15
N PRO A 86 -7.31 -6.94 18.36
CA PRO A 86 -7.11 -8.05 17.44
C PRO A 86 -7.80 -7.86 16.08
N HIS A 87 -8.87 -7.05 16.03
CA HIS A 87 -9.60 -6.67 14.81
C HIS A 87 -9.06 -5.39 14.16
N SER A 88 -7.91 -4.87 14.60
CA SER A 88 -7.29 -3.71 13.96
C SER A 88 -6.91 -4.01 12.51
N SER A 89 -6.74 -2.94 11.73
CA SER A 89 -6.10 -3.06 10.42
C SER A 89 -4.59 -3.19 10.62
N ALA A 90 -3.93 -4.03 9.82
CA ALA A 90 -2.47 -3.92 9.70
C ALA A 90 -2.10 -2.63 8.96
N VAL A 91 -0.93 -2.11 9.29
CA VAL A 91 -0.33 -0.95 8.66
C VAL A 91 1.15 -1.24 8.40
N THR A 92 1.57 -1.00 7.17
CA THR A 92 2.97 -0.92 6.77
C THR A 92 3.20 0.35 5.96
N ARG A 93 4.42 0.88 5.98
CA ARG A 93 4.65 2.30 5.75
C ARG A 93 6.06 2.51 5.22
N MET A 94 6.23 3.15 4.08
CA MET A 94 7.50 3.34 3.38
C MET A 94 7.78 4.83 3.13
N LEU A 95 9.05 5.21 3.20
CA LEU A 95 9.55 6.49 2.71
C LEU A 95 9.47 6.47 1.18
N TYR A 96 8.88 7.50 0.58
CA TYR A 96 8.97 7.67 -0.87
C TYR A 96 10.41 7.94 -1.29
N LYS A 97 10.77 7.47 -2.49
CA LYS A 97 12.07 7.64 -3.12
C LYS A 97 11.83 7.76 -4.61
N GLU A 98 12.12 8.94 -5.15
CA GLU A 98 12.06 9.20 -6.58
C GLU A 98 12.87 8.15 -7.36
N ASN A 99 12.38 7.76 -8.54
CA ASN A 99 12.94 6.71 -9.40
C ASN A 99 12.94 5.27 -8.84
N ILE A 100 12.55 5.04 -7.59
CA ILE A 100 12.43 3.69 -6.99
C ILE A 100 10.95 3.35 -6.71
N HIS A 101 10.18 4.31 -6.22
CA HIS A 101 8.76 4.15 -5.88
C HIS A 101 7.88 4.96 -6.84
N PRO A 102 6.62 4.57 -7.10
CA PRO A 102 5.71 5.34 -7.96
C PRO A 102 5.33 6.67 -7.31
N ASP A 103 5.31 7.76 -8.08
CA ASP A 103 4.78 9.04 -7.61
C ASP A 103 3.23 9.05 -7.67
N LEU A 104 2.62 8.52 -6.62
CA LEU A 104 1.17 8.50 -6.47
C LEU A 104 0.58 9.92 -6.26
N LEU A 105 1.38 10.95 -5.98
CA LEU A 105 0.88 12.34 -5.89
C LEU A 105 0.78 12.95 -7.28
N LYS A 106 1.80 12.73 -8.13
CA LYS A 106 1.76 13.12 -9.54
C LYS A 106 0.66 12.41 -10.31
N MET A 107 0.45 11.10 -10.08
CA MET A 107 -0.70 10.39 -10.66
C MET A 107 -2.04 11.00 -10.24
N ALA A 108 -2.16 11.45 -8.99
CA ALA A 108 -3.36 12.15 -8.52
C ALA A 108 -3.50 13.56 -9.13
N PHE A 109 -2.39 14.26 -9.39
CA PHE A 109 -2.39 15.52 -10.14
C PHE A 109 -2.88 15.29 -11.58
N ASP A 110 -2.29 14.34 -12.30
CA ASP A 110 -2.62 14.04 -13.70
C ASP A 110 -4.10 13.58 -13.86
N GLU A 111 -4.67 12.87 -12.88
CA GLU A 111 -6.09 12.45 -12.87
C GLU A 111 -7.11 13.51 -12.39
N SER A 112 -6.67 14.57 -11.73
CA SER A 112 -7.56 15.58 -11.12
C SER A 112 -7.39 17.01 -11.64
N GLY A 113 -6.24 17.32 -12.24
CA GLY A 113 -5.83 18.67 -12.63
C GLY A 113 -5.46 19.59 -11.46
N VAL A 114 -5.34 19.07 -10.23
CA VAL A 114 -5.13 19.87 -9.01
C VAL A 114 -3.91 19.38 -8.24
N GLU A 115 -3.01 20.27 -7.86
CA GLU A 115 -1.84 19.92 -7.03
C GLU A 115 -2.29 19.56 -5.61
N THR A 116 -1.86 18.40 -5.13
CA THR A 116 -2.18 17.93 -3.77
C THR A 116 -0.91 17.53 -3.03
N ASN A 117 -0.83 17.87 -1.74
CA ASN A 117 0.18 17.32 -0.84
C ASN A 117 -0.22 15.93 -0.30
N LYS A 118 -1.39 15.40 -0.67
CA LYS A 118 -1.89 14.12 -0.16
C LYS A 118 -2.88 13.46 -1.12
N ALA A 119 -2.51 12.28 -1.62
CA ALA A 119 -3.38 11.40 -2.39
C ALA A 119 -3.78 10.17 -1.58
N MET A 120 -4.96 9.61 -1.87
CA MET A 120 -5.44 8.35 -1.32
C MET A 120 -5.89 7.45 -2.46
N PHE A 121 -5.40 6.21 -2.47
CA PHE A 121 -5.81 5.17 -3.39
C PHE A 121 -6.43 4.03 -2.59
N GLU A 122 -7.47 3.42 -3.15
CA GLU A 122 -8.11 2.22 -2.62
C GLU A 122 -8.01 1.09 -3.65
N ASN A 123 -8.33 -0.14 -3.25
CA ASN A 123 -8.43 -1.22 -4.21
C ASN A 123 -9.57 -0.95 -5.23
N GLY A 124 -9.23 -1.08 -6.51
CA GLY A 124 -10.17 -1.53 -7.52
C GLY A 124 -10.40 -3.04 -7.38
N ASP A 125 -10.19 -3.77 -8.46
CA ASP A 125 -10.14 -5.24 -8.43
C ASP A 125 -9.04 -5.76 -7.50
N ILE A 126 -9.30 -6.88 -6.85
CA ILE A 126 -8.49 -7.42 -5.75
C ILE A 126 -8.41 -8.96 -5.83
N ASP A 127 -7.19 -9.48 -5.77
CA ASP A 127 -6.83 -10.89 -5.94
C ASP A 127 -6.10 -11.34 -4.66
N TYR A 128 -6.73 -12.25 -3.91
CA TYR A 128 -6.23 -12.79 -2.65
C TYR A 128 -5.63 -14.18 -2.89
N LYS A 129 -4.36 -14.38 -2.50
CA LYS A 129 -3.65 -15.66 -2.52
C LYS A 129 -2.95 -15.84 -1.16
N ASP A 130 -2.59 -17.08 -0.79
CA ASP A 130 -1.84 -17.33 0.44
C ASP A 130 -0.52 -16.54 0.44
N GLY A 131 -0.29 -15.73 1.47
CA GLY A 131 0.86 -14.82 1.57
C GLY A 131 0.93 -13.69 0.53
N VAL A 132 -0.07 -13.48 -0.33
CA VAL A 132 -0.01 -12.47 -1.42
C VAL A 132 -1.35 -11.75 -1.61
N LEU A 133 -1.31 -10.42 -1.50
CA LEU A 133 -2.42 -9.52 -1.79
C LEU A 133 -2.08 -8.69 -3.04
N THR A 134 -2.82 -8.86 -4.14
CA THR A 134 -2.67 -8.02 -5.35
C THR A 134 -3.92 -7.17 -5.57
N PHE A 135 -3.78 -5.90 -5.91
CA PHE A 135 -4.91 -5.00 -6.16
C PHE A 135 -4.58 -3.92 -7.20
N ALA A 136 -5.59 -3.57 -8.00
CA ALA A 136 -5.53 -2.40 -8.87
C ALA A 136 -5.60 -1.11 -8.03
N LEU A 137 -4.80 -0.12 -8.38
CA LEU A 137 -4.84 1.21 -7.77
C LEU A 137 -6.02 2.00 -8.33
N LYS A 138 -6.87 2.53 -7.45
CA LYS A 138 -7.96 3.44 -7.82
C LYS A 138 -7.89 4.71 -6.98
N LEU A 139 -7.72 5.87 -7.62
CA LEU A 139 -7.69 7.16 -6.93
C LEU A 139 -9.04 7.45 -6.25
N VAL A 140 -9.00 7.82 -4.97
CA VAL A 140 -10.17 8.30 -4.24
C VAL A 140 -10.36 9.79 -4.52
N LYS A 141 -11.25 10.10 -5.46
CA LYS A 141 -11.72 11.48 -5.66
C LYS A 141 -12.59 11.88 -4.46
N LYS A 142 -12.36 13.09 -3.94
CA LYS A 142 -13.06 13.70 -2.79
C LYS A 142 -13.81 14.94 -3.23
#